data_AF-A0A2W2J5L9-F1
#
_entry.id   AF-A0A2W2J5L9-F1
#
_cell.length_a   1.000
_cell.length_b   1.000
_cell.length_c   1.000
_cell.angle_alpha   90.00
_cell.angle_beta   90.00
_cell.angle_gamma   90.00
#
_symmetry.space_group_name_H-M   'P 1'
#
loop_
_entity.id
_entity.type
_entity.pdbx_description
1 polymer ?
#
loop_
_entity_poly.entity_id
_entity_poly.type
_entity_poly.pdbx_seq_one_letter_code
_entity_poly.pdbx_strand_id
1 'polypeptide(L)'
;SQAHGAGPAPGAPSPYTPGPSGPYGGPPQVPASASGGGAGGGRKQQLPMFLAGLVGVLVVIGAVFHFTGGNGGGKGDEGKSPSPAASTPLALPPGVKCSGDGCTGKDAESMGCSGELVTTARSVTVGTTFLEIRYSKTCGAAWARITQAVPGDEVQVTVGSHKETGGITKAGETIAYTPMVAVKDAAEVTACATLASGQQGCAK
;
A
#
# COMPACT_ATOMS: atom_id res chain seq x y z
N SER A 1 -50.48 -45.44 -41.71
CA SER A 1 -49.31 -46.02 -42.39
C SER A 1 -48.07 -45.68 -41.60
N GLN A 2 -47.45 -46.72 -41.01
CA GLN A 2 -46.01 -46.98 -40.75
C GLN A 2 -45.11 -45.81 -40.30
N ALA A 3 -44.23 -45.89 -39.29
CA ALA A 3 -43.83 -46.98 -38.39
C ALA A 3 -43.14 -46.39 -37.14
N HIS A 4 -43.18 -47.14 -36.04
CA HIS A 4 -42.44 -46.91 -34.80
C HIS A 4 -40.94 -47.21 -34.95
N GLY A 5 -40.10 -46.50 -34.19
CA GLY A 5 -38.68 -46.79 -34.05
C GLY A 5 -38.10 -46.14 -32.78
N ALA A 6 -38.48 -46.66 -31.61
CA ALA A 6 -37.84 -46.37 -30.33
C ALA A 6 -36.52 -47.16 -30.24
N GLY A 7 -35.40 -46.45 -30.10
CA GLY A 7 -34.10 -47.04 -29.79
C GLY A 7 -33.89 -47.18 -28.27
N PRO A 8 -33.20 -48.23 -27.80
CA PRO A 8 -32.99 -48.47 -26.37
C PRO A 8 -31.79 -47.67 -25.83
N ALA A 9 -32.00 -46.97 -24.71
CA ALA A 9 -30.94 -46.65 -23.73
C ALA A 9 -31.02 -47.68 -22.61
N PRO A 10 -29.88 -48.28 -22.17
CA PRO A 10 -29.46 -48.05 -20.78
C PRO A 10 -27.94 -48.21 -20.50
N GLY A 11 -27.43 -47.55 -19.47
CA GLY A 11 -26.15 -47.95 -18.86
C GLY A 11 -25.38 -46.92 -18.03
N ALA A 12 -25.94 -46.44 -16.90
CA ALA A 12 -25.16 -45.99 -15.74
C ALA A 12 -25.81 -46.64 -14.51
N PRO A 13 -25.05 -47.28 -13.60
CA PRO A 13 -24.47 -46.58 -12.44
C PRO A 13 -23.10 -47.20 -12.01
N SER A 14 -22.25 -46.69 -11.11
CA SER A 14 -22.49 -46.15 -9.77
C SER A 14 -21.24 -45.42 -9.24
N PRO A 15 -21.37 -44.58 -8.19
CA PRO A 15 -20.28 -43.83 -7.57
C PRO A 15 -19.41 -44.68 -6.64
N TYR A 16 -18.13 -44.31 -6.55
CA TYR A 16 -17.23 -44.78 -5.49
C TYR A 16 -17.67 -44.18 -4.15
N THR A 17 -18.20 -45.02 -3.27
CA THR A 17 -18.51 -44.68 -1.88
C THR A 17 -17.35 -45.08 -0.96
N PRO A 18 -16.97 -44.28 0.05
CA PRO A 18 -15.94 -44.63 1.03
C PRO A 18 -16.39 -45.78 1.93
N GLY A 19 -15.47 -46.70 2.24
CA GLY A 19 -15.70 -47.80 3.17
C GLY A 19 -15.66 -47.37 4.64
N PRO A 20 -16.26 -48.15 5.56
CA PRO A 20 -16.59 -47.72 6.92
C PRO A 20 -15.51 -48.03 7.97
N SER A 21 -15.47 -47.19 8.99
CA SER A 21 -14.84 -47.42 10.30
C SER A 21 -15.50 -48.58 11.05
N GLY A 22 -14.69 -49.49 11.59
CA GLY A 22 -15.13 -50.53 12.53
C GLY A 22 -14.20 -50.68 13.74
N PRO A 23 -14.70 -51.09 14.92
CA PRO A 23 -14.14 -50.70 16.22
C PRO A 23 -13.82 -51.88 17.15
N TYR A 24 -12.60 -52.03 17.70
CA TYR A 24 -12.38 -52.93 18.86
C TYR A 24 -11.13 -52.55 19.70
N GLY A 25 -11.35 -52.37 21.01
CA GLY A 25 -10.40 -52.37 22.14
C GLY A 25 -9.71 -51.03 22.42
N GLY A 26 -9.82 -50.31 23.55
CA GLY A 26 -10.16 -50.59 24.96
C GLY A 26 -9.17 -49.77 25.84
N PRO A 27 -9.57 -49.07 26.93
CA PRO A 27 -8.73 -48.10 27.68
C PRO A 27 -8.10 -48.70 28.96
N PRO A 28 -7.54 -47.91 29.91
CA PRO A 28 -6.28 -47.16 29.94
C PRO A 28 -5.24 -47.77 30.93
N GLN A 29 -3.95 -47.38 30.86
CA GLN A 29 -2.98 -47.72 31.91
C GLN A 29 -2.08 -46.51 32.21
N VAL A 30 -2.37 -45.85 33.33
CA VAL A 30 -1.50 -44.91 34.02
C VAL A 30 -0.51 -45.72 34.86
N PRO A 31 0.78 -45.38 34.90
CA PRO A 31 1.56 -45.61 36.11
C PRO A 31 1.47 -44.36 36.96
N ALA A 32 0.70 -44.44 38.04
CA ALA A 32 0.95 -43.61 39.20
C ALA A 32 2.31 -44.04 39.79
N SER A 33 3.28 -43.13 39.84
CA SER A 33 4.32 -43.21 40.85
C SER A 33 4.08 -42.09 41.84
N ALA A 34 3.72 -42.52 43.04
CA ALA A 34 3.40 -41.70 44.18
C ALA A 34 4.66 -41.16 44.86
N SER A 35 4.45 -40.01 45.50
CA SER A 35 4.95 -39.62 46.82
C SER A 35 6.44 -39.36 47.05
N GLY A 36 6.69 -38.14 47.55
CA GLY A 36 7.87 -37.70 48.29
C GLY A 36 8.32 -36.34 47.79
N GLY A 37 8.06 -35.19 48.41
CA GLY A 37 8.01 -34.89 49.84
C GLY A 37 9.34 -34.25 50.27
N GLY A 38 9.33 -32.94 50.57
CA GLY A 38 10.43 -32.18 51.19
C GLY A 38 10.97 -31.06 50.29
N ALA A 39 10.54 -29.79 50.44
CA ALA A 39 10.91 -28.83 51.49
C ALA A 39 12.41 -28.51 51.52
N GLY A 40 12.80 -27.32 51.03
CA GLY A 40 14.18 -26.84 51.16
C GLY A 40 14.54 -25.58 50.39
N GLY A 41 14.09 -24.41 50.88
CA GLY A 41 14.90 -23.18 50.95
C GLY A 41 15.33 -22.46 49.66
N GLY A 42 14.57 -21.44 49.28
CA GLY A 42 15.03 -20.35 48.41
C GLY A 42 14.42 -19.03 48.84
N ARG A 43 15.17 -18.27 49.65
CA ARG A 43 14.82 -16.95 50.21
C ARG A 43 14.30 -16.00 49.10
N LYS A 44 13.06 -15.53 49.23
CA LYS A 44 12.66 -14.16 49.65
C LYS A 44 13.18 -13.00 48.79
N GLN A 45 12.22 -12.17 48.39
CA GLN A 45 12.32 -10.79 47.89
C GLN A 45 12.91 -10.63 46.49
N GLN A 46 12.05 -10.37 45.51
CA GLN A 46 12.21 -9.27 44.52
C GLN A 46 10.84 -9.01 43.85
N LEU A 47 9.86 -8.56 44.65
CA LEU A 47 8.64 -7.92 44.13
C LEU A 47 8.50 -6.62 44.92
N PRO A 48 9.15 -5.53 44.46
CA PRO A 48 8.33 -4.41 44.00
C PRO A 48 9.08 -3.44 43.07
N MET A 49 8.99 -3.55 41.73
CA MET A 49 9.37 -2.42 40.86
C MET A 49 8.49 -2.34 39.61
N PHE A 50 7.17 -2.29 39.81
CA PHE A 50 6.21 -1.87 38.77
C PHE A 50 5.73 -0.41 38.95
N LEU A 51 6.47 0.42 39.70
CA LEU A 51 6.05 1.80 40.02
C LEU A 51 7.16 2.87 39.87
N ALA A 52 8.22 2.61 39.10
CA ALA A 52 9.33 3.56 38.91
C ALA A 52 9.74 3.81 37.44
N GLY A 53 8.89 3.47 36.45
CA GLY A 53 9.19 3.70 35.03
C GLY A 53 8.74 5.07 34.49
N LEU A 54 7.72 5.69 35.10
CA LEU A 54 7.08 6.90 34.56
C LEU A 54 7.77 8.22 34.96
N VAL A 55 8.61 8.22 36.00
CA VAL A 55 9.33 9.42 36.46
C VAL A 55 10.64 9.63 35.69
N GLY A 56 11.31 8.55 35.27
CA GLY A 56 12.58 8.64 34.53
C GLY A 56 12.46 9.27 33.15
N VAL A 57 11.35 8.99 32.43
CA VAL A 57 11.11 9.54 31.08
C VAL A 57 10.92 11.06 31.10
N LEU A 58 10.25 11.61 32.13
CA LEU A 58 10.05 13.07 32.26
C LEU A 58 11.35 13.82 32.56
N VAL A 59 12.27 13.23 33.32
CA VAL A 59 13.56 13.87 33.66
C VAL A 59 14.51 13.88 32.45
N VAL A 60 14.49 12.84 31.60
CA VAL A 60 15.30 12.81 30.37
C VAL A 60 14.79 13.81 29.34
N ILE A 61 13.46 13.98 29.22
CA ILE A 61 12.89 15.04 28.36
C ILE A 61 13.26 16.43 28.90
N GLY A 62 13.22 16.65 30.22
CA GLY A 62 13.65 17.91 30.84
C GLY A 62 15.14 18.24 30.63
N ALA A 63 16.02 17.24 30.69
CA ALA A 63 17.46 17.43 30.53
C ALA A 63 17.86 17.78 29.08
N VAL A 64 17.16 17.24 28.07
CA VAL A 64 17.40 17.59 26.66
C VAL A 64 16.94 19.03 26.36
N PHE A 65 15.83 19.49 26.96
CA PHE A 65 15.38 20.87 26.78
C PHE A 65 16.21 21.90 27.54
N HIS A 66 16.88 21.53 28.63
CA HIS A 66 17.65 22.48 29.44
C HIS A 66 19.13 22.60 29.02
N PHE A 67 19.67 21.65 28.24
CA PHE A 67 21.07 21.69 27.78
C PHE A 67 21.27 22.31 26.39
N THR A 68 20.20 22.62 25.65
CA THR A 68 20.29 23.47 24.44
C THR A 68 19.91 24.94 24.72
N GLY A 69 19.56 25.28 25.96
CA GLY A 69 19.29 26.64 26.43
C GLY A 69 20.52 27.30 27.07
N GLY A 70 21.64 27.35 26.34
CA GLY A 70 22.87 28.01 26.79
C GLY A 70 22.81 29.53 26.58
N ASN A 71 22.64 30.26 27.68
CA ASN A 71 22.77 31.71 27.81
C ASN A 71 24.15 32.21 27.34
N GLY A 72 24.19 32.94 26.23
CA GLY A 72 25.36 33.70 25.77
C GLY A 72 24.93 35.07 25.26
N GLY A 73 25.19 36.11 26.05
CA GLY A 73 24.90 37.50 25.69
C GLY A 73 25.74 37.98 24.49
N GLY A 74 25.06 38.52 23.49
CA GLY A 74 25.65 39.19 22.34
C GLY A 74 24.67 40.26 21.82
N LYS A 75 25.17 41.49 21.70
CA LYS A 75 24.45 42.71 21.33
C LYS A 75 23.86 42.63 19.91
N GLY A 76 22.65 43.18 19.76
CA GLY A 76 22.18 43.91 18.57
C GLY A 76 21.98 43.09 17.29
N ASP A 77 20.74 42.66 17.05
CA ASP A 77 19.96 42.95 15.85
C ASP A 77 18.68 42.09 15.91
N GLU A 78 17.57 42.75 16.22
CA GLU A 78 16.25 42.13 16.39
C GLU A 78 15.70 41.74 15.02
N GLY A 79 16.24 40.64 14.49
CA GLY A 79 15.72 39.93 13.34
C GLY A 79 14.29 39.48 13.65
N LYS A 80 13.33 40.15 13.01
CA LYS A 80 11.93 39.78 12.94
C LYS A 80 11.82 38.26 12.74
N SER A 81 11.34 37.54 13.76
CA SER A 81 10.94 36.14 13.58
C SER A 81 9.95 36.10 12.40
N PRO A 82 10.23 35.38 11.30
CA PRO A 82 9.29 35.29 10.21
C PRO A 82 8.07 34.56 10.75
N SER A 83 7.01 35.33 11.03
CA SER A 83 5.68 34.77 11.26
C SER A 83 5.37 33.84 10.08
N PRO A 84 4.87 32.61 10.31
CA PRO A 84 4.48 31.74 9.21
C PRO A 84 3.52 32.53 8.32
N ALA A 85 3.95 32.87 7.11
CA ALA A 85 3.06 33.48 6.15
C ALA A 85 1.92 32.49 5.96
N ALA A 86 0.73 32.84 6.44
CA ALA A 86 -0.46 32.05 6.20
C ALA A 86 -0.63 31.99 4.68
N SER A 87 -0.36 30.83 4.10
CA SER A 87 -0.55 30.60 2.67
C SER A 87 -1.99 30.95 2.35
N THR A 88 -2.19 31.99 1.53
CA THR A 88 -3.52 32.31 1.00
C THR A 88 -4.09 31.05 0.36
N PRO A 89 -5.32 30.63 0.72
CA PRO A 89 -5.93 29.47 0.10
C PRO A 89 -5.95 29.66 -1.41
N LEU A 90 -5.34 28.75 -2.15
CA LEU A 90 -5.51 28.72 -3.59
C LEU A 90 -6.99 28.50 -3.89
N ALA A 91 -7.57 29.36 -4.74
CA ALA A 91 -8.92 29.18 -5.22
C ALA A 91 -8.94 27.98 -6.19
N LEU A 92 -9.07 26.78 -5.63
CA LEU A 92 -9.18 25.54 -6.39
C LEU A 92 -10.66 25.25 -6.73
N PRO A 93 -10.95 24.63 -7.87
CA PRO A 93 -12.31 24.17 -8.16
C PRO A 93 -12.83 23.21 -7.07
N PRO A 94 -14.15 23.11 -6.89
CA PRO A 94 -14.73 22.22 -5.89
C PRO A 94 -14.18 20.79 -5.99
N GLY A 95 -13.76 20.24 -4.85
CA GLY A 95 -13.24 18.87 -4.77
C GLY A 95 -11.74 18.71 -5.08
N VAL A 96 -11.10 19.70 -5.71
CA VAL A 96 -9.65 19.69 -5.96
C VAL A 96 -8.90 20.11 -4.69
N LYS A 97 -7.94 19.29 -4.25
CA LYS A 97 -7.23 19.47 -2.96
C LYS A 97 -5.75 19.81 -3.10
N CYS A 98 -5.22 19.84 -4.31
CA CYS A 98 -3.82 20.17 -4.59
C CYS A 98 -3.67 20.87 -5.94
N SER A 99 -2.51 21.50 -6.16
CA SER A 99 -2.11 22.05 -7.45
C SER A 99 -0.59 22.02 -7.59
N GLY A 100 -0.09 21.80 -8.81
CA GLY A 100 1.33 21.78 -9.14
C GLY A 100 2.10 20.84 -8.22
N ASP A 101 3.20 21.33 -7.66
CA ASP A 101 4.08 20.55 -6.78
C ASP A 101 3.36 19.96 -5.56
N GLY A 102 2.30 20.61 -5.08
CA GLY A 102 1.48 20.09 -3.98
C GLY A 102 0.73 18.80 -4.29
N CYS A 103 0.66 18.40 -5.57
CA CYS A 103 0.08 17.15 -6.06
C CYS A 103 1.11 16.03 -6.22
N THR A 104 2.41 16.32 -6.29
CA THR A 104 3.43 15.30 -6.52
C THR A 104 3.41 14.23 -5.42
N GLY A 105 3.47 12.96 -5.82
CA GLY A 105 3.40 11.80 -4.94
C GLY A 105 2.01 11.48 -4.39
N LYS A 106 0.96 12.21 -4.81
CA LYS A 106 -0.42 11.99 -4.36
C LYS A 106 -1.25 11.27 -5.42
N ASP A 107 -2.25 10.53 -4.96
CA ASP A 107 -3.24 9.91 -5.84
C ASP A 107 -4.17 10.95 -6.48
N ALA A 108 -4.39 10.83 -7.78
CA ALA A 108 -5.19 11.77 -8.56
C ALA A 108 -6.67 11.77 -8.15
N GLU A 109 -7.23 10.60 -7.86
CA GLU A 109 -8.64 10.47 -7.48
C GLU A 109 -8.91 11.09 -6.11
N SER A 110 -8.06 10.76 -5.14
CA SER A 110 -8.11 11.28 -3.76
C SER A 110 -8.03 12.80 -3.70
N MET A 111 -7.25 13.40 -4.62
CA MET A 111 -7.06 14.85 -4.73
C MET A 111 -8.09 15.54 -5.62
N GLY A 112 -9.04 14.81 -6.23
CA GLY A 112 -10.05 15.37 -7.13
C GLY A 112 -9.49 15.81 -8.48
N CYS A 113 -8.32 15.31 -8.87
CA CYS A 113 -7.64 15.63 -10.12
C CYS A 113 -8.03 14.71 -11.28
N SER A 114 -8.81 13.67 -11.01
CA SER A 114 -9.24 12.67 -11.98
C SER A 114 -10.60 13.00 -12.64
N GLY A 115 -11.21 12.03 -13.34
CA GLY A 115 -12.53 12.19 -13.96
C GLY A 115 -12.53 13.07 -15.21
N GLU A 116 -13.51 13.98 -15.31
CA GLU A 116 -13.72 14.85 -16.48
C GLU A 116 -12.63 15.93 -16.65
N LEU A 117 -11.81 16.16 -15.62
CA LEU A 117 -10.70 17.11 -15.66
C LEU A 117 -9.46 16.57 -16.39
N VAL A 118 -9.51 15.32 -16.86
CA VAL A 118 -8.35 14.58 -17.35
C VAL A 118 -8.42 14.34 -18.85
N THR A 119 -7.28 14.54 -19.49
CA THR A 119 -7.04 14.14 -20.88
C THR A 119 -5.97 13.06 -20.95
N THR A 120 -6.04 12.20 -21.97
CA THR A 120 -4.93 11.30 -22.30
C THR A 120 -3.99 12.04 -23.25
N ALA A 121 -2.78 12.35 -22.79
CA ALA A 121 -1.79 13.10 -23.56
C ALA A 121 -1.08 12.24 -24.62
N ARG A 122 -0.74 11.00 -24.24
CA ARG A 122 -0.07 10.00 -25.07
C ARG A 122 -0.47 8.60 -24.62
N SER A 123 -0.34 7.62 -25.51
CA SER A 123 -0.57 6.22 -25.18
C SER A 123 0.26 5.28 -26.05
N VAL A 124 0.44 4.06 -25.58
CA VAL A 124 1.09 2.97 -26.30
C VAL A 124 0.59 1.62 -25.78
N THR A 125 0.54 0.61 -26.64
CA THR A 125 0.30 -0.77 -26.22
C THR A 125 1.63 -1.52 -26.14
N VAL A 126 1.89 -2.16 -25.00
CA VAL A 126 3.05 -3.02 -24.77
C VAL A 126 2.53 -4.43 -24.56
N GLY A 127 2.70 -5.30 -25.55
CA GLY A 127 2.09 -6.63 -25.52
C GLY A 127 0.56 -6.51 -25.53
N THR A 128 -0.09 -6.94 -24.45
CA THR A 128 -1.54 -6.76 -24.24
C THR A 128 -1.88 -5.56 -23.36
N THR A 129 -0.89 -5.00 -22.65
CA THR A 129 -1.09 -3.95 -21.66
C THR A 129 -1.12 -2.59 -22.36
N PHE A 130 -2.18 -1.82 -22.12
CA PHE A 130 -2.35 -0.48 -22.69
C PHE A 130 -1.93 0.58 -21.68
N LEU A 131 -0.90 1.34 -22.02
CA LEU A 131 -0.32 2.43 -21.25
C LEU A 131 -0.82 3.78 -21.74
N GLU A 132 -1.23 4.63 -20.80
CA GLU A 132 -1.67 6.00 -21.04
C GLU A 132 -0.98 6.99 -20.11
N ILE A 133 -0.59 8.14 -20.65
CA ILE A 133 -0.22 9.33 -19.88
C ILE A 133 -1.50 10.16 -19.69
N ARG A 134 -1.92 10.30 -18.44
CA ARG A 134 -3.09 11.07 -18.03
C ARG A 134 -2.63 12.42 -17.49
N TYR A 135 -3.30 13.50 -17.88
CA TYR A 135 -2.94 14.86 -17.50
C TYR A 135 -4.17 15.65 -17.07
N SER A 136 -4.06 16.33 -15.92
CA SER A 136 -5.06 17.27 -15.42
C SER A 136 -4.49 18.68 -15.43
N LYS A 137 -5.00 19.51 -16.34
CA LYS A 137 -4.60 20.92 -16.44
C LYS A 137 -4.95 21.70 -15.17
N THR A 138 -6.10 21.40 -14.58
CA THR A 138 -6.56 22.02 -13.33
C THR A 138 -5.60 21.78 -12.17
N CYS A 139 -5.07 20.56 -12.07
CA CYS A 139 -4.11 20.22 -11.02
C CYS A 139 -2.66 20.50 -11.39
N GLY A 140 -2.34 20.79 -12.66
CA GLY A 140 -0.96 20.96 -13.12
C GLY A 140 -0.11 19.72 -12.88
N ALA A 141 -0.69 18.54 -13.09
CA ALA A 141 -0.07 17.27 -12.76
C ALA A 141 -0.44 16.17 -13.77
N ALA A 142 0.48 15.22 -13.94
CA ALA A 142 0.32 14.06 -14.81
C ALA A 142 0.66 12.77 -14.06
N TRP A 143 0.12 11.66 -14.55
CA TRP A 143 0.38 10.32 -14.04
C TRP A 143 0.18 9.31 -15.16
N ALA A 144 0.67 8.09 -14.96
CA ALA A 144 0.48 7.02 -15.92
C ALA A 144 -0.60 6.04 -15.44
N ARG A 145 -1.31 5.45 -16.40
CA ARG A 145 -2.26 4.35 -16.20
C ARG A 145 -1.88 3.20 -17.11
N ILE A 146 -1.89 1.98 -16.58
CA ILE A 146 -1.94 0.76 -17.39
C ILE A 146 -3.28 0.06 -17.23
N THR A 147 -3.77 -0.55 -18.30
CA THR A 147 -4.97 -1.40 -18.33
C THR A 147 -4.67 -2.72 -19.05
N GLN A 148 -5.51 -3.73 -18.84
CA GLN A 148 -5.27 -5.10 -19.34
C GLN A 148 -3.94 -5.69 -18.84
N ALA A 149 -3.48 -5.20 -17.70
CA ALA A 149 -2.25 -5.61 -17.07
C ALA A 149 -2.46 -6.90 -16.25
N VAL A 150 -1.39 -7.61 -15.97
CA VAL A 150 -1.38 -8.84 -15.15
C VAL A 150 -0.45 -8.69 -13.94
N PRO A 151 -0.57 -9.52 -12.89
CA PRO A 151 0.34 -9.46 -11.75
C PRO A 151 1.81 -9.51 -12.17
N GLY A 152 2.60 -8.55 -11.67
CA GLY A 152 3.99 -8.36 -12.05
C GLY A 152 4.23 -7.29 -13.13
N ASP A 153 3.18 -6.79 -13.78
CA ASP A 153 3.30 -5.61 -14.63
C ASP A 153 3.48 -4.35 -13.79
N GLU A 154 4.42 -3.49 -14.20
CA GLU A 154 4.73 -2.21 -13.57
C GLU A 154 4.57 -1.07 -14.57
N VAL A 155 4.22 0.10 -14.06
CA VAL A 155 4.19 1.36 -14.79
C VAL A 155 4.97 2.41 -14.02
N GLN A 156 5.81 3.15 -14.73
CA GLN A 156 6.57 4.26 -14.19
C GLN A 156 6.29 5.52 -14.99
N VAL A 157 6.14 6.63 -14.30
CA VAL A 157 6.12 7.97 -14.87
C VAL A 157 7.39 8.71 -14.45
N THR A 158 7.99 9.46 -15.38
CA THR A 158 9.21 10.24 -15.15
C THR A 158 9.02 11.65 -15.69
N VAL A 159 9.39 12.64 -14.87
CA VAL A 159 9.44 14.07 -15.23
C VAL A 159 10.74 14.63 -14.68
N GLY A 160 11.69 14.97 -15.56
CA GLY A 160 13.04 15.33 -15.14
C GLY A 160 13.68 14.24 -14.28
N SER A 161 14.03 14.56 -13.03
CA SER A 161 14.56 13.61 -12.05
C SER A 161 13.50 12.92 -11.18
N HIS A 162 12.25 13.36 -11.22
CA HIS A 162 11.17 12.79 -10.42
C HIS A 162 10.61 11.54 -11.10
N LYS A 163 10.35 10.51 -10.28
CA LYS A 163 9.83 9.21 -10.72
C LYS A 163 8.77 8.73 -9.75
N GLU A 164 7.68 8.24 -10.30
CA GLU A 164 6.61 7.59 -9.54
C GLU A 164 6.25 6.27 -10.23
N THR A 165 6.00 5.23 -9.43
CA THR A 165 5.76 3.88 -9.92
C THR A 165 4.44 3.35 -9.38
N GLY A 166 3.75 2.55 -10.19
CA GLY A 166 2.62 1.72 -9.80
C GLY A 166 2.75 0.33 -10.44
N GLY A 167 1.93 -0.62 -10.03
CA GLY A 167 1.97 -1.96 -10.61
C GLY A 167 0.82 -2.83 -10.14
N ILE A 168 0.67 -3.97 -10.79
CA ILE A 168 -0.32 -4.98 -10.44
C ILE A 168 0.34 -5.98 -9.49
N THR A 169 -0.19 -6.11 -8.28
CA THR A 169 0.40 -6.99 -7.26
C THR A 169 -0.45 -8.22 -6.97
N LYS A 170 -1.76 -8.17 -7.25
CA LYS A 170 -2.70 -9.24 -6.92
C LYS A 170 -3.41 -9.78 -8.13
N ALA A 171 -3.73 -11.08 -8.10
CA ALA A 171 -4.58 -11.70 -9.10
C ALA A 171 -5.98 -11.03 -9.12
N GLY A 172 -6.49 -10.76 -10.32
CA GLY A 172 -7.76 -10.07 -10.53
C GLY A 172 -7.67 -8.55 -10.66
N GLU A 173 -6.56 -7.93 -10.25
CA GLU A 173 -6.24 -6.54 -10.58
C GLU A 173 -5.77 -6.48 -12.05
N THR A 174 -6.31 -5.53 -12.83
CA THR A 174 -5.95 -5.37 -14.27
C THR A 174 -5.64 -3.92 -14.65
N ILE A 175 -5.68 -3.02 -13.67
CA ILE A 175 -5.45 -1.59 -13.84
C ILE A 175 -4.54 -1.12 -12.71
N ALA A 176 -3.49 -0.38 -13.06
CA ALA A 176 -2.62 0.28 -12.10
C ALA A 176 -2.37 1.72 -12.52
N TYR A 177 -2.07 2.55 -11.53
CA TYR A 177 -1.79 3.97 -11.69
C TYR A 177 -0.50 4.32 -10.96
N THR A 178 0.26 5.26 -11.49
CA THR A 178 1.30 5.94 -10.71
C THR A 178 0.68 7.05 -9.86
N PRO A 179 1.32 7.43 -8.75
CA PRO A 179 1.11 8.75 -8.17
C PRO A 179 1.34 9.87 -9.19
N MET A 180 0.75 11.04 -8.90
CA MET A 180 0.92 12.23 -9.72
C MET A 180 2.34 12.79 -9.63
N VAL A 181 2.78 13.42 -10.71
CA VAL A 181 3.97 14.26 -10.74
C VAL A 181 3.55 15.62 -11.32
N ALA A 182 3.97 16.69 -10.66
CA ALA A 182 3.73 18.04 -11.14
C ALA A 182 4.40 18.28 -12.48
N VAL A 183 3.68 18.92 -13.40
CA VAL A 183 4.16 19.25 -14.75
C VAL A 183 3.64 20.60 -15.18
N LYS A 184 4.42 21.31 -15.98
CA LYS A 184 3.91 22.50 -16.67
C LYS A 184 3.15 22.12 -17.94
N ASP A 185 3.66 21.10 -18.64
CA ASP A 185 3.08 20.55 -19.85
C ASP A 185 3.18 19.02 -19.87
N ALA A 186 2.19 18.35 -20.47
CA ALA A 186 2.18 16.90 -20.54
C ALA A 186 3.30 16.31 -21.43
N ALA A 187 3.89 17.11 -22.33
CA ALA A 187 5.04 16.72 -23.16
C ALA A 187 6.34 16.55 -22.36
N GLU A 188 6.38 17.01 -21.10
CA GLU A 188 7.52 16.78 -20.19
C GLU A 188 7.55 15.35 -19.64
N VAL A 189 6.46 14.59 -19.83
CA VAL A 189 6.23 13.30 -19.20
C VAL A 189 6.70 12.18 -20.12
N THR A 190 7.51 11.28 -19.57
CA THR A 190 7.72 9.95 -20.15
C THR A 190 7.07 8.92 -19.24
N ALA A 191 6.27 8.03 -19.79
CA ALA A 191 5.76 6.87 -19.07
C ALA A 191 6.25 5.58 -19.73
N CYS A 192 6.66 4.61 -18.93
CA CYS A 192 7.09 3.29 -19.38
C CYS A 192 6.30 2.22 -18.64
N ALA A 193 5.87 1.19 -19.36
CA ALA A 193 5.33 -0.03 -18.79
C ALA A 193 6.37 -1.14 -18.94
N THR A 194 6.60 -1.89 -17.88
CA THR A 194 7.44 -3.09 -17.84
C THR A 194 6.54 -4.26 -17.51
N LEU A 195 6.40 -5.19 -18.43
CA LEU A 195 5.54 -6.35 -18.23
C LEU A 195 6.25 -7.41 -17.38
N ALA A 196 5.48 -8.30 -16.76
CA ALA A 196 6.00 -9.46 -16.05
C ALA A 196 6.90 -10.37 -16.93
N SER A 197 6.73 -10.32 -18.25
CA SER A 197 7.58 -11.01 -19.23
C SER A 197 8.96 -10.36 -19.43
N GLY A 198 9.20 -9.18 -18.86
CA GLY A 198 10.39 -8.36 -19.07
C GLY A 198 10.31 -7.43 -20.28
N GLN A 199 9.24 -7.50 -21.08
CA GLN A 199 9.05 -6.57 -22.19
C GLN A 199 8.76 -5.16 -21.68
N GLN A 200 9.42 -4.15 -22.25
CA GLN A 200 9.21 -2.75 -21.89
C GLN A 200 8.78 -1.92 -23.10
N GLY A 201 7.90 -0.95 -22.89
CA GLY A 201 7.58 0.07 -23.88
C GLY A 201 7.17 1.39 -23.24
N CYS A 202 7.43 2.51 -23.92
CA CYS A 202 7.23 3.84 -23.37
C CYS A 202 6.45 4.76 -24.30
N ALA A 203 5.69 5.69 -23.69
CA ALA A 203 5.05 6.82 -24.33
C ALA A 203 5.75 8.13 -23.89
N LYS A 204 5.89 9.08 -24.82
CA LYS A 204 6.48 10.42 -24.64
C LYS A 204 5.88 11.39 -25.65
#